data_AF-A0A9W9R075-F1
#
_entry.id   AF-A0A9W9R075-F1
#
_cell.length_a   1.000
_cell.length_b   1.000
_cell.length_c   1.000
_cell.angle_alpha   90.00
_cell.angle_beta   90.00
_cell.angle_gamma   90.00
#
_symmetry.space_group_name_H-M   'P 1'
#
loop_
_entity.id
_entity.type
_entity.pdbx_description
1 polymer ?
#
loop_
_entity_poly.entity_id
_entity_poly.type
_entity_poly.pdbx_seq_one_letter_code
_entity_poly.pdbx_strand_id
1 'polypeptide(L)'
;MSITHIVLFQFKADLAAEVINDACSRMLSLRDNCLHPTSQKPYIKTSSGGVDNSPEGAQHGITHAFVVEFSNAADRDYYVSKDPVHQQFVKSLSGLLEKAQVIDFTDGVFGK
;
A
#
# COMPACT_ATOMS: atom_id res chain seq x y z
N MET A 1 -7.96 -13.25 11.69
CA MET A 1 -8.80 -12.04 11.54
C MET A 1 -8.29 -11.28 10.34
N SER A 2 -9.20 -10.60 9.62
CA SER A 2 -8.80 -9.74 8.50
C SER A 2 -7.91 -8.61 9.00
N ILE A 3 -6.95 -8.18 8.17
CA ILE A 3 -6.08 -7.04 8.46
C ILE A 3 -6.25 -6.02 7.36
N THR A 4 -6.53 -4.79 7.75
CA THR A 4 -6.47 -3.63 6.87
C THR A 4 -5.09 -3.01 6.97
N HIS A 5 -4.42 -2.90 5.83
CA HIS A 5 -3.11 -2.31 5.63
C HIS A 5 -3.27 -1.02 4.85
N ILE A 6 -3.02 0.11 5.52
CA ILE A 6 -3.09 1.45 4.94
C ILE A 6 -1.69 1.91 4.59
N VAL A 7 -1.51 2.40 3.36
CA VAL A 7 -0.27 3.01 2.90
C VAL A 7 -0.56 4.44 2.47
N LEU A 8 0.18 5.39 3.03
CA LEU A 8 0.05 6.82 2.78
C LEU A 8 1.35 7.33 2.17
N PHE A 9 1.25 8.02 1.04
CA PHE A 9 2.41 8.60 0.35
C PHE A 9 2.34 10.12 0.31
N GLN A 10 3.50 10.72 0.54
CA GLN A 10 3.85 12.05 0.06
C GLN A 10 4.96 11.88 -0.97
N PHE A 11 4.64 12.18 -2.23
CA PHE A 11 5.64 12.24 -3.29
C PHE A 11 6.51 13.49 -3.14
N LYS A 12 7.75 13.42 -3.63
CA LYS A 12 8.60 14.61 -3.74
C LYS A 12 7.99 15.62 -4.69
N ALA A 13 8.33 16.89 -4.47
CA ALA A 13 7.99 17.97 -5.40
C ALA A 13 8.59 17.70 -6.79
N ASP A 14 7.98 18.29 -7.81
CA ASP A 14 8.46 18.32 -9.20
C ASP A 14 8.53 16.95 -9.92
N LEU A 15 7.91 15.91 -9.37
CA LEU A 15 7.69 14.68 -10.12
C LEU A 15 6.64 14.91 -11.22
N ALA A 16 6.94 14.39 -12.41
CA ALA A 16 5.97 14.36 -13.51
C ALA A 16 4.75 13.51 -13.13
N ALA A 17 3.56 13.92 -13.56
CA ALA A 17 2.31 13.24 -13.23
C ALA A 17 2.32 11.77 -13.68
N GLU A 18 2.99 11.47 -14.78
CA GLU A 18 3.14 10.11 -15.33
C GLU A 18 3.91 9.20 -14.37
N VAL A 19 4.93 9.72 -13.68
CA VAL A 19 5.72 8.96 -12.69
C VAL A 19 4.88 8.63 -11.46
N ILE A 20 4.08 9.60 -11.00
CA ILE A 20 3.17 9.42 -9.86
C ILE A 20 2.08 8.39 -10.23
N ASN A 21 1.46 8.54 -11.40
CA ASN A 21 0.42 7.65 -11.89
C ASN A 21 0.93 6.22 -12.08
N ASP A 22 2.15 6.04 -12.59
CA ASP A 22 2.80 4.74 -12.69
C ASP A 22 3.00 4.10 -11.30
N ALA A 23 3.54 4.84 -10.34
CA ALA A 23 3.74 4.33 -8.98
C ALA A 23 2.41 3.92 -8.32
N CYS A 24 1.37 4.75 -8.46
CA CYS A 24 0.03 4.45 -7.96
C CYS A 24 -0.59 3.23 -8.64
N SER A 25 -0.43 3.10 -9.97
CA SER A 25 -0.94 1.96 -10.73
C SER A 25 -0.26 0.67 -10.29
N ARG A 26 1.07 0.68 -10.14
CA ARG A 26 1.84 -0.48 -9.67
C ARG A 26 1.48 -0.89 -8.24
N MET A 27 1.19 0.06 -7.35
CA MET A 27 0.69 -0.22 -6.00
C MET A 27 -0.61 -1.03 -6.04
N LEU A 28 -1.57 -0.61 -6.87
CA LEU A 28 -2.85 -1.31 -6.98
C LEU A 28 -2.73 -2.67 -7.69
N SER A 29 -1.85 -2.78 -8.69
CA SER A 29 -1.58 -4.06 -9.38
C SER A 29 -0.97 -5.13 -8.50
N LEU A 30 -0.41 -4.80 -7.32
CA LEU A 30 0.08 -5.80 -6.36
C LEU A 30 -1.01 -6.79 -5.97
N ARG A 31 -2.28 -6.36 -5.94
CA ARG A 31 -3.40 -7.25 -5.65
C ARG A 31 -3.39 -8.52 -6.50
N ASP A 32 -3.14 -8.37 -7.79
CA ASP A 32 -3.20 -9.46 -8.76
C ASP A 32 -1.83 -10.12 -8.97
N ASN A 33 -0.74 -9.37 -8.77
CA ASN A 33 0.61 -9.83 -9.03
C ASN A 33 1.29 -10.50 -7.82
N CYS A 34 0.89 -10.20 -6.59
CA CYS A 34 1.37 -10.88 -5.40
C CYS A 34 0.67 -12.23 -5.25
N LEU A 35 1.41 -13.31 -5.55
CA LEU A 35 0.90 -14.68 -5.52
C LEU A 35 1.43 -15.43 -4.31
N HIS A 36 0.55 -16.17 -3.64
CA HIS A 36 0.93 -16.95 -2.47
C HIS A 36 1.89 -18.08 -2.91
N PRO A 37 3.00 -18.32 -2.19
CA PRO A 37 4.11 -19.14 -2.68
C PRO A 37 3.70 -20.58 -2.98
N THR A 38 2.77 -21.14 -2.20
CA THR A 38 2.28 -22.51 -2.39
C THR A 38 1.14 -22.62 -3.40
N SER A 39 0.09 -21.80 -3.27
CA SER A 39 -1.12 -21.93 -4.09
C SER A 39 -1.01 -21.27 -5.46
N GLN A 40 -0.02 -20.37 -5.65
CA GLN A 40 0.17 -19.58 -6.87
C GLN A 40 -1.07 -18.76 -7.25
N LYS A 41 -1.86 -18.36 -6.24
CA LYS A 41 -3.06 -17.53 -6.39
C LYS A 41 -2.88 -16.19 -5.69
N PRO A 42 -3.54 -15.12 -6.15
CA PRO A 42 -3.61 -13.86 -5.42
C PRO A 42 -4.13 -14.06 -4.00
N TYR A 43 -3.49 -13.41 -3.04
CA TYR A 43 -3.84 -13.53 -1.61
C TYR A 43 -4.18 -12.20 -0.94
N ILE A 44 -3.96 -11.09 -1.66
CA ILE A 44 -4.54 -9.79 -1.31
C ILE A 44 -6.03 -9.85 -1.65
N LYS A 45 -6.88 -9.61 -0.66
CA LYS A 45 -8.34 -9.74 -0.80
C LYS A 45 -8.91 -8.56 -1.58
N THR A 46 -8.57 -7.33 -1.17
CA THR A 46 -8.97 -6.10 -1.84
C THR A 46 -7.81 -5.09 -1.82
N SER A 47 -7.80 -4.19 -2.80
CA SER A 47 -6.85 -3.07 -2.88
C SER A 47 -7.56 -1.90 -3.56
N SER A 48 -7.45 -0.71 -2.98
CA SER A 48 -8.01 0.53 -3.51
C SER A 48 -7.17 1.73 -3.07
N GLY A 49 -7.26 2.86 -3.76
CA GLY A 49 -6.48 4.04 -3.42
C GLY A 49 -6.62 5.16 -4.44
N GLY A 50 -6.03 6.32 -4.11
CA GLY A 50 -6.12 7.53 -4.93
C GLY A 50 -5.50 8.76 -4.28
N VAL A 51 -5.73 9.91 -4.90
CA VAL A 51 -5.33 11.24 -4.41
C VAL A 51 -6.27 11.68 -3.29
N ASP A 52 -5.72 12.33 -2.26
CA ASP A 52 -6.51 12.98 -1.23
C ASP A 52 -7.41 14.08 -1.82
N ASN A 53 -8.64 14.14 -1.31
CA ASN A 53 -9.62 15.17 -1.64
C ASN A 53 -10.34 15.69 -0.38
N SER A 54 -9.79 15.44 0.81
CA SER A 54 -10.41 15.90 2.05
C SER A 54 -10.26 17.43 2.19
N PRO A 55 -11.36 18.15 2.50
CA PRO A 55 -11.31 19.59 2.74
C PRO A 55 -10.78 19.95 4.14
N GLU A 56 -10.46 18.96 4.99
CA GLU A 56 -10.17 19.19 6.42
C GLU A 56 -8.77 19.75 6.69
N GLY A 57 -7.85 19.70 5.72
CA GLY A 57 -6.52 20.30 5.84
C GLY A 57 -5.55 19.59 6.81
N ALA A 58 -5.90 18.39 7.28
CA ALA A 58 -5.14 17.60 8.26
C ALA A 58 -4.18 16.57 7.64
N GLN A 59 -3.83 16.72 6.36
CA GLN A 59 -3.05 15.72 5.62
C GLN A 59 -1.57 15.66 6.03
N HIS A 60 -1.04 16.72 6.65
CA HIS A 60 0.37 16.83 7.06
C HIS A 60 1.38 16.45 5.96
N GLY A 61 1.05 16.84 4.72
CA GLY A 61 1.86 16.59 3.52
C GLY A 61 1.55 15.30 2.77
N ILE A 62 0.83 14.35 3.34
CA ILE A 62 0.35 13.16 2.60
C ILE A 62 -0.57 13.61 1.46
N THR A 63 -0.42 13.02 0.28
CA THR A 63 -1.22 13.35 -0.90
C THR A 63 -1.95 12.17 -1.50
N HIS A 64 -1.54 10.95 -1.17
CA HIS A 64 -2.16 9.72 -1.68
C HIS A 64 -2.35 8.71 -0.57
N ALA A 65 -3.43 7.93 -0.67
CA ALA A 65 -3.74 6.85 0.27
C ALA A 65 -4.13 5.59 -0.48
N PHE A 66 -3.75 4.44 0.08
CA PHE A 66 -4.09 3.11 -0.39
C PHE A 66 -4.55 2.25 0.78
N VAL A 67 -5.58 1.45 0.55
CA VAL A 67 -6.14 0.52 1.52
C VAL A 67 -6.10 -0.87 0.91
N VAL A 68 -5.38 -1.77 1.56
CA VAL A 68 -5.18 -3.16 1.19
C VAL A 68 -5.77 -4.05 2.28
N GLU A 69 -6.48 -5.09 1.91
CA GLU A 69 -7.05 -6.05 2.87
C GLU A 69 -6.42 -7.43 2.71
N PHE A 70 -5.99 -8.03 3.81
CA PHE A 70 -5.51 -9.41 3.90
C PHE A 70 -6.46 -10.25 4.74
N SER A 71 -6.70 -11.51 4.36
CA SER A 71 -7.59 -12.40 5.10
C SER A 71 -7.07 -12.79 6.49
N ASN A 72 -5.74 -12.74 6.69
CA ASN A 72 -5.06 -13.11 7.92
C ASN A 72 -3.67 -12.47 8.04
N ALA A 73 -3.07 -12.60 9.23
CA ALA A 73 -1.75 -12.06 9.54
C ALA A 73 -0.61 -12.71 8.76
N ALA A 74 -0.68 -14.03 8.51
CA ALA A 74 0.40 -14.74 7.82
C ALA A 74 0.57 -14.25 6.37
N ASP A 75 -0.55 -14.01 5.68
CA ASP A 75 -0.59 -13.42 4.35
C ASP A 75 0.04 -12.00 4.34
N ARG A 76 -0.38 -11.14 5.26
CA ARG A 76 0.19 -9.79 5.42
C ARG A 76 1.69 -9.86 5.72
N ASP A 77 2.10 -10.71 6.66
CA ASP A 77 3.49 -10.84 7.09
C ASP A 77 4.37 -11.33 5.93
N TYR A 78 3.88 -12.29 5.13
CA TYR A 78 4.56 -12.75 3.92
C TYR A 78 4.69 -11.62 2.89
N TYR A 79 3.60 -10.89 2.61
CA TYR A 79 3.62 -9.73 1.71
C TYR A 79 4.72 -8.74 2.10
N VAL A 80 4.74 -8.32 3.37
CA VAL A 80 5.69 -7.31 3.85
C VAL A 80 7.13 -7.83 3.85
N SER A 81 7.37 -9.07 4.25
CA SER A 81 8.73 -9.55 4.56
C SER A 81 9.39 -10.41 3.49
N LYS A 82 8.62 -11.07 2.62
CA LYS A 82 9.13 -12.16 1.76
C LYS A 82 8.71 -12.08 0.30
N ASP A 83 7.55 -11.49 -0.01
CA ASP A 83 7.05 -11.46 -1.38
C ASP A 83 7.98 -10.63 -2.30
N PRO A 84 8.66 -11.26 -3.27
CA PRO A 84 9.63 -10.56 -4.12
C PRO A 84 8.98 -9.48 -4.99
N VAL A 85 7.71 -9.63 -5.37
CA VAL A 85 6.97 -8.64 -6.18
C VAL A 85 6.75 -7.38 -5.36
N HIS A 86 6.31 -7.53 -4.11
CA HIS A 86 6.18 -6.40 -3.19
C HIS A 86 7.54 -5.75 -2.89
N GLN A 87 8.59 -6.54 -2.64
CA GLN A 87 9.94 -6.00 -2.40
C GLN A 87 10.47 -5.19 -3.59
N GLN A 88 10.22 -5.64 -4.82
CA GLN A 88 10.59 -4.89 -6.02
C GLN A 88 9.81 -3.58 -6.13
N PHE A 89 8.52 -3.59 -5.81
CA PHE A 89 7.72 -2.38 -5.74
C PHE A 89 8.27 -1.40 -4.70
N VAL A 90 8.57 -1.82 -3.47
CA VAL A 90 9.15 -0.95 -2.43
C VAL A 90 10.46 -0.30 -2.91
N LYS A 91 11.34 -1.09 -3.55
CA LYS A 91 12.60 -0.57 -4.10
C LYS A 91 12.38 0.48 -5.19
N SER A 92 11.37 0.30 -6.04
CA SER A 92 11.05 1.25 -7.10
C SER A 92 10.55 2.62 -6.60
N LEU A 93 10.08 2.69 -5.35
CA LEU A 93 9.65 3.94 -4.72
C LEU A 93 10.85 4.76 -4.19
N SER A 94 12.04 4.15 -4.12
CA SER A 94 13.26 4.81 -3.67
C SER A 94 13.53 6.04 -4.53
N GLY A 95 13.64 7.20 -3.88
CA GLY A 95 13.88 8.46 -4.55
C GLY A 95 12.62 9.20 -5.00
N LEU A 96 11.44 8.56 -5.03
CA LEU A 96 10.16 9.18 -5.41
C LEU A 96 9.42 9.79 -4.22
N LEU A 97 9.53 9.18 -3.04
CA LEU A 97 8.79 9.59 -1.86
C LEU A 97 9.59 10.57 -1.00
N GLU A 98 8.91 11.61 -0.55
CA GLU A 98 9.34 12.46 0.56
C GLU A 98 8.99 11.80 1.89
N LYS A 99 7.80 11.17 1.95
CA LYS A 99 7.30 10.50 3.14
C LYS A 99 6.45 9.28 2.77
N ALA A 100 6.60 8.22 3.54
CA ALA A 100 5.70 7.08 3.54
C ALA A 100 5.25 6.81 4.98
N GLN A 101 3.96 6.56 5.16
CA GLN A 101 3.40 6.12 6.45
C GLN A 101 2.54 4.89 6.21
N VAL A 102 2.73 3.88 7.06
CA VAL A 102 2.06 2.59 6.94
C VAL A 102 1.40 2.25 8.26
N ILE A 103 0.13 1.86 8.23
CA ILE A 103 -0.69 1.54 9.40
C ILE A 103 -1.46 0.27 9.13
N ASP A 104 -1.35 -0.69 10.05
CA ASP A 104 -2.10 -1.92 10.00
C ASP A 104 -3.03 -2.01 11.20
N PHE A 105 -4.27 -2.41 10.98
CA PHE A 105 -5.23 -2.62 12.05
C PHE A 105 -6.17 -3.79 11.75
N THR A 106 -6.80 -4.28 12.81
CA THR A 106 -7.93 -5.21 12.74
C THR A 106 -9.18 -4.42 13.07
N ASP A 107 -10.21 -4.54 12.23
CA ASP A 107 -11.47 -3.85 12.43
C ASP A 107 -12.07 -4.14 13.82
N GLY A 108 -12.57 -3.10 14.48
CA GLY A 108 -13.12 -3.17 15.84
C GLY A 108 -12.12 -3.34 16.99
N VAL A 109 -10.80 -3.36 16.74
CA VAL A 109 -9.77 -3.50 17.78
C VAL A 109 -9.11 -2.15 18.07
N PHE A 110 -9.46 -1.53 19.21
CA PHE A 110 -9.02 -0.17 19.57
C PHE A 110 -7.98 -0.10 20.69
N GLY A 111 -7.66 -1.23 21.32
CA GLY A 111 -6.69 -1.32 22.42
C GLY A 111 -5.91 -2.62 22.34
N LYS A 112 -4.77 -2.66 23.04
CA LYS A 112 -4.03 -3.91 23.30
C LYS A 112 -4.55 -4.56 24.57
#